data_AF-A8UWF1-F1
#
_entry.id   AF-A8UWF1-F1
#
_cell.length_a   1.000
_cell.length_b   1.000
_cell.length_c   1.000
_cell.angle_alpha   90.00
_cell.angle_beta   90.00
_cell.angle_gamma   90.00
#
_symmetry.space_group_name_H-M   'P 1'
#
loop_
_entity.id
_entity.type
_entity.pdbx_description
1 polymer ?
#
loop_
_entity_poly.entity_id
_entity_poly.type
_entity_poly.pdbx_seq_one_letter_code
_entity_poly.pdbx_strand_id
1 'polypeptide(L)'
;MEVSPFYILLAKLEDEISFQRKVINTFMFAQQKSSPEITLKTIDILRRLTQSFRLIALVIEEVESMADKYMKEQALLLSSECLSLSSLLLPALEGMSPIFLDSLRVYEEPILERIESVAEFIENSLQDQEELATDELAQTIEDIMRTLEYHIKLGERAVAKII
;
A
#
# COMPACT_ATOMS: atom_id res chain seq x y z
N MET A 1 9.30 9.91 -29.25
CA MET A 1 8.97 10.45 -27.90
C MET A 1 9.54 9.47 -26.91
N GLU A 2 10.54 9.89 -26.14
CA GLU A 2 10.99 9.12 -24.98
C GLU A 2 9.88 9.21 -23.93
N VAL A 3 9.31 8.07 -23.54
CA VAL A 3 8.36 8.01 -22.43
C VAL A 3 9.18 8.24 -21.18
N SER A 4 8.92 9.33 -20.45
CA SER A 4 9.61 9.55 -19.17
C SER A 4 9.34 8.34 -18.25
N PRO A 5 10.37 7.79 -17.59
CA PRO A 5 10.23 6.68 -16.65
C PRO A 5 9.11 6.90 -15.61
N PHE A 6 8.83 8.16 -15.27
CA PHE A 6 7.76 8.55 -14.38
C PHE A 6 6.36 8.11 -14.85
N TYR A 7 6.06 8.22 -16.16
CA TYR A 7 4.77 7.75 -16.69
C TYR A 7 4.58 6.24 -16.51
N ILE A 8 5.68 5.48 -16.54
CA ILE A 8 5.64 4.03 -16.29
C ILE A 8 5.29 3.77 -14.82
N LEU A 9 5.79 4.59 -13.89
CA LEU A 9 5.44 4.47 -12.47
C LEU A 9 3.96 4.79 -12.23
N LEU A 10 3.45 5.86 -12.83
CA LEU A 10 2.03 6.23 -12.73
C LEU A 10 1.10 5.16 -13.31
N ALA A 11 1.41 4.65 -14.50
CA ALA A 11 0.62 3.58 -15.12
C ALA A 11 0.60 2.31 -14.25
N LYS A 12 1.74 1.95 -13.65
CA LYS A 12 1.79 0.82 -12.70
C LYS A 12 0.96 1.09 -11.45
N LEU A 13 0.90 2.33 -10.97
CA LEU A 13 0.13 2.68 -9.79
C LEU A 13 -1.37 2.61 -10.07
N GLU A 14 -1.81 3.03 -11.25
CA GLU A 14 -3.17 2.84 -11.75
C GLU A 14 -3.55 1.35 -11.84
N ASP A 15 -2.63 0.50 -12.33
CA ASP A 15 -2.83 -0.95 -12.39
C ASP A 15 -2.99 -1.57 -10.98
N GLU A 16 -2.21 -1.10 -10.00
CA GLU A 16 -2.33 -1.55 -8.61
C GLU A 16 -3.65 -1.09 -7.96
N ILE A 17 -4.07 0.15 -8.18
CA ILE A 17 -5.38 0.66 -7.74
C ILE A 17 -6.52 -0.18 -8.35
N SER A 18 -6.44 -0.48 -9.65
CA SER A 18 -7.42 -1.32 -10.34
C SER A 18 -7.49 -2.72 -9.75
N PHE A 19 -6.33 -3.32 -9.43
CA PHE A 19 -6.25 -4.59 -8.73
C PHE A 19 -6.89 -4.52 -7.33
N GLN A 20 -6.52 -3.53 -6.52
CA GLN A 20 -7.04 -3.34 -5.17
C GLN A 20 -8.56 -3.20 -5.17
N ARG A 21 -9.13 -2.37 -6.06
CA ARG A 21 -10.59 -2.22 -6.24
C ARG A 21 -11.25 -3.55 -6.60
N LYS A 22 -10.63 -4.35 -7.47
CA LYS A 22 -11.14 -5.69 -7.83
C LYS A 22 -11.11 -6.65 -6.64
N VAL A 23 -10.04 -6.63 -5.85
CA VAL A 23 -9.90 -7.42 -4.62
C VAL A 23 -10.99 -7.02 -3.62
N ILE A 24 -11.13 -5.73 -3.31
CA ILE A 24 -12.19 -5.20 -2.43
C ILE A 24 -13.56 -5.75 -2.85
N ASN A 25 -13.91 -5.60 -4.14
CA ASN A 25 -15.18 -6.09 -4.66
C ASN A 25 -15.36 -7.61 -4.58
N THR A 26 -14.27 -8.38 -4.61
CA THR A 26 -14.33 -9.84 -4.53
C THR A 26 -14.44 -10.31 -3.08
N PHE A 27 -13.71 -9.68 -2.17
CA PHE A 27 -13.54 -10.16 -0.80
C PHE A 27 -14.50 -9.51 0.19
N MET A 28 -14.91 -8.25 0.01
CA MET A 28 -15.89 -7.59 0.89
C MET A 28 -17.31 -8.13 0.69
N PHE A 29 -17.63 -8.65 -0.50
CA PHE A 29 -18.99 -9.11 -0.84
C PHE A 29 -19.16 -10.63 -0.85
N ALA A 30 -18.07 -11.40 -0.86
CA ALA A 30 -18.13 -12.85 -0.76
C ALA A 30 -17.92 -13.29 0.69
N GLN A 31 -18.94 -13.88 1.32
CA GLN A 31 -18.77 -14.58 2.60
C GLN A 31 -17.93 -15.85 2.40
N GLN A 32 -16.61 -15.70 2.36
CA GLN A 32 -15.70 -16.83 2.21
C GLN A 32 -15.35 -17.41 3.59
N LYS A 33 -15.60 -18.71 3.78
CA LYS A 33 -15.16 -19.44 4.98
C LYS A 33 -13.65 -19.63 4.91
N SER A 34 -12.94 -19.40 6.01
CA SER A 34 -11.49 -19.62 6.06
C SER A 34 -11.11 -21.03 5.57
N SER A 35 -10.13 -21.08 4.66
CA SER A 35 -9.58 -22.31 4.09
C SER A 35 -8.09 -22.13 3.77
N PRO A 36 -7.32 -23.22 3.58
CA PRO A 36 -5.92 -23.13 3.16
C PRO A 36 -5.75 -22.36 1.84
N GLU A 37 -6.65 -22.57 0.87
CA GLU A 37 -6.62 -21.85 -0.42
C GLU A 37 -6.85 -20.34 -0.25
N ILE A 38 -7.75 -19.95 0.65
CA ILE A 38 -8.02 -18.53 0.94
C ILE A 38 -6.82 -17.92 1.65
N THR A 39 -6.20 -18.65 2.59
CA THR A 39 -4.98 -18.21 3.27
C THR A 39 -3.84 -17.95 2.29
N LEU A 40 -3.61 -18.86 1.33
CA LEU A 40 -2.60 -18.65 0.28
C LEU A 40 -2.91 -17.43 -0.60
N LYS A 41 -4.18 -17.26 -1.00
CA LYS A 41 -4.61 -16.07 -1.75
C LYS A 41 -4.41 -14.78 -0.95
N THR A 42 -4.72 -14.78 0.35
CA THR A 42 -4.48 -13.63 1.23
C THR A 42 -3.00 -13.28 1.29
N ILE A 43 -2.12 -14.27 1.43
CA ILE A 43 -0.65 -14.06 1.41
C ILE A 43 -0.21 -13.45 0.08
N ASP A 44 -0.70 -13.95 -1.05
CA ASP A 44 -0.35 -13.40 -2.37
C ASP A 44 -0.84 -11.97 -2.56
N ILE A 45 -2.03 -11.64 -2.07
CA ILE A 45 -2.56 -10.26 -2.07
C ILE A 45 -1.68 -9.37 -1.20
N LEU A 46 -1.31 -9.81 0.00
CA LEU A 46 -0.46 -9.05 0.90
C LEU A 46 0.92 -8.78 0.30
N ARG A 47 1.55 -9.78 -0.34
CA ARG A 47 2.80 -9.60 -1.08
C ARG A 47 2.67 -8.57 -2.20
N ARG A 48 1.52 -8.56 -2.89
CA ARG A 48 1.27 -7.57 -3.92
C ARG A 48 1.10 -6.17 -3.32
N LEU A 49 0.38 -6.05 -2.20
CA LEU A 49 0.25 -4.78 -1.47
C LEU A 49 1.62 -4.24 -1.02
N THR A 50 2.55 -5.08 -0.56
CA THR A 50 3.92 -4.61 -0.23
C THR A 50 4.64 -4.05 -1.46
N GLN A 51 4.44 -4.62 -2.64
CA GLN A 51 4.96 -4.02 -3.88
C GLN A 51 4.27 -2.69 -4.22
N SER A 52 2.98 -2.53 -3.92
CA SER A 52 2.28 -1.25 -4.08
C SER A 52 2.91 -0.17 -3.20
N PHE A 53 3.18 -0.44 -1.91
CA PHE A 53 3.88 0.51 -1.03
C PHE A 53 5.25 0.90 -1.57
N ARG A 54 6.03 -0.07 -2.07
CA ARG A 54 7.32 0.22 -2.71
C ARG A 54 7.19 1.13 -3.93
N LEU A 55 6.19 0.88 -4.77
CA LEU A 55 5.92 1.70 -5.94
C LEU A 55 5.57 3.14 -5.53
N ILE A 56 4.78 3.32 -4.47
CA ILE A 56 4.43 4.63 -3.95
C ILE A 56 5.69 5.36 -3.46
N ALA A 57 6.56 4.70 -2.67
CA ALA A 57 7.81 5.33 -2.23
C ALA A 57 8.65 5.85 -3.41
N LEU A 58 8.82 5.03 -4.47
CA LEU A 58 9.51 5.45 -5.69
C LEU A 58 8.83 6.63 -6.40
N VAL A 59 7.49 6.64 -6.44
CA VAL A 59 6.75 7.77 -7.02
C VAL A 59 7.00 9.04 -6.21
N ILE A 60 6.95 8.96 -4.88
CA ILE A 60 7.17 10.10 -3.97
C ILE A 60 8.59 10.67 -4.14
N GLU A 61 9.62 9.83 -4.21
CA GLU A 61 11.01 10.26 -4.45
C GLU A 61 11.15 11.01 -5.79
N GLU A 62 10.50 10.54 -6.85
CA GLU A 62 10.60 11.14 -8.18
C GLU A 62 9.79 12.46 -8.31
N VAL A 63 8.76 12.66 -7.47
CA VAL A 63 7.87 13.84 -7.51
C VAL A 63 8.63 15.14 -7.26
N GLU A 64 9.66 15.15 -6.42
CA GLU A 64 10.48 16.35 -6.17
C GLU A 64 11.13 16.85 -7.47
N SER A 65 11.71 15.93 -8.24
CA SER A 65 12.46 16.22 -9.47
C SER A 65 11.58 16.65 -10.65
N MET A 66 10.26 16.47 -10.56
CA MET A 66 9.34 16.82 -11.63
C MET A 66 9.16 18.34 -11.77
N ALA A 67 9.17 18.84 -13.00
CA ALA A 67 8.86 20.25 -13.27
C ALA A 67 7.36 20.47 -13.55
N ASP A 68 6.66 19.43 -14.01
CA ASP A 68 5.25 19.51 -14.38
C ASP A 68 4.34 19.37 -13.15
N LYS A 69 3.70 20.47 -12.76
CA LYS A 69 2.79 20.54 -11.62
C LYS A 69 1.61 19.57 -11.75
N TYR A 70 1.05 19.42 -12.95
CA TYR A 70 -0.09 18.51 -13.17
C TYR A 70 0.32 17.05 -12.93
N MET A 71 1.51 16.68 -13.40
CA MET A 71 2.03 15.32 -13.17
C MET A 71 2.34 15.05 -11.70
N LYS A 72 2.83 16.05 -10.95
CA LYS A 72 2.99 15.93 -9.49
C LYS A 72 1.65 15.71 -8.80
N GLU A 73 0.65 16.52 -9.12
CA GLU A 73 -0.69 16.39 -8.54
C GLU A 73 -1.29 15.00 -8.82
N GLN A 74 -1.18 14.53 -10.07
CA GLN A 74 -1.65 13.18 -10.43
C GLN A 74 -0.91 12.09 -9.65
N ALA A 75 0.40 12.21 -9.50
CA ALA A 75 1.22 11.23 -8.76
C ALA A 75 0.84 11.14 -7.28
N LEU A 76 0.67 12.28 -6.63
CA LEU A 76 0.26 12.36 -5.23
C LEU A 76 -1.17 11.83 -5.05
N LEU A 77 -2.09 12.16 -5.96
CA LEU A 77 -3.47 11.67 -5.90
C LEU A 77 -3.55 10.15 -6.03
N LEU A 78 -2.84 9.56 -7.00
CA LEU A 78 -2.77 8.11 -7.16
C LEU A 78 -2.09 7.45 -5.95
N SER A 79 -1.09 8.10 -5.38
CA SER A 79 -0.39 7.60 -4.18
C SER A 79 -1.33 7.55 -2.97
N SER A 80 -2.05 8.64 -2.69
CA SER A 80 -3.04 8.65 -1.59
C SER A 80 -4.14 7.62 -1.82
N GLU A 81 -4.68 7.53 -3.05
CA GLU A 81 -5.73 6.55 -3.34
C GLU A 81 -5.25 5.12 -3.07
N CYS A 82 -4.04 4.78 -3.51
CA CYS A 82 -3.49 3.45 -3.32
C CYS A 82 -3.26 3.12 -1.83
N LEU A 83 -2.83 4.09 -1.02
CA LEU A 83 -2.72 3.95 0.44
C LEU A 83 -4.09 3.75 1.10
N SER A 84 -5.07 4.56 0.73
CA SER A 84 -6.44 4.49 1.25
C SER A 84 -7.14 3.17 0.91
N LEU A 85 -6.91 2.62 -0.29
CA LEU A 85 -7.42 1.30 -0.65
C LEU A 85 -6.68 0.19 0.13
N SER A 86 -5.40 0.39 0.43
CA SER A 86 -4.62 -0.55 1.25
C SER A 86 -5.09 -0.58 2.70
N SER A 87 -5.39 0.58 3.31
CA SER A 87 -5.94 0.65 4.66
C SER A 87 -7.32 -0.02 4.76
N LEU A 88 -8.13 0.03 3.71
CA LEU A 88 -9.39 -0.70 3.64
C LEU A 88 -9.21 -2.22 3.47
N LEU A 89 -8.22 -2.62 2.65
CA LEU A 89 -7.99 -4.03 2.34
C LEU A 89 -7.40 -4.81 3.50
N LEU A 90 -6.44 -4.24 4.23
CA LEU A 90 -5.72 -4.94 5.28
C LEU A 90 -6.68 -5.54 6.34
N PRO A 91 -7.62 -4.79 6.95
CA PRO A 91 -8.60 -5.35 7.89
C PRO A 91 -9.48 -6.44 7.29
N ALA A 92 -9.88 -6.29 6.02
CA ALA A 92 -10.69 -7.29 5.33
C ALA A 92 -9.92 -8.62 5.16
N LEU A 93 -8.61 -8.54 4.89
CA LEU A 93 -7.73 -9.69 4.77
C LEU A 93 -7.49 -10.37 6.13
N GLU A 94 -7.31 -9.60 7.21
CA GLU A 94 -7.19 -10.10 8.59
C GLU A 94 -8.40 -10.97 8.98
N GLY A 95 -9.61 -10.53 8.63
CA GLY A 95 -10.83 -11.29 8.91
C GLY A 95 -10.90 -12.66 8.22
N MET A 96 -10.12 -12.88 7.15
CA MET A 96 -10.10 -14.14 6.38
C MET A 96 -8.91 -15.03 6.74
N SER A 97 -7.76 -14.41 7.00
CA SER A 97 -6.54 -15.07 7.43
C SER A 97 -5.87 -14.16 8.46
N PRO A 98 -5.73 -14.61 9.72
CA PRO A 98 -5.16 -13.77 10.77
C PRO A 98 -3.70 -13.49 10.45
N ILE A 99 -3.39 -12.22 10.21
CA ILE A 99 -2.02 -11.71 10.03
C ILE A 99 -1.58 -10.85 11.22
N PHE A 100 -2.45 -10.74 12.24
CA PHE A 100 -2.24 -10.02 13.49
C PHE A 100 -1.95 -8.53 13.26
N LEU A 101 -2.69 -7.88 12.37
CA LEU A 101 -2.57 -6.44 12.09
C LEU A 101 -2.53 -5.57 13.34
N ASP A 102 -3.35 -5.90 14.35
CA ASP A 102 -3.43 -5.16 15.61
C ASP A 102 -2.12 -5.17 16.42
N SER A 103 -1.23 -6.13 16.15
CA SER A 103 0.10 -6.22 16.77
C SER A 103 1.17 -5.47 16.00
N LEU A 104 0.87 -5.03 14.77
CA LEU A 104 1.82 -4.36 13.89
C LEU A 104 1.92 -2.89 14.25
N ARG A 105 3.16 -2.45 14.48
CA ARG A 105 3.47 -1.04 14.71
C ARG A 105 4.59 -0.58 13.80
N VAL A 106 4.48 0.65 13.35
CA VAL A 106 5.54 1.38 12.66
C VAL A 106 5.90 2.53 13.59
N TYR A 107 7.12 2.54 14.10
CA TYR A 107 7.49 3.34 15.27
C TYR A 107 6.60 2.97 16.48
N GLU A 108 5.86 3.93 17.04
CA GLU A 108 4.94 3.69 18.16
C GLU A 108 3.46 3.57 17.74
N GLU A 109 3.16 3.82 16.46
CA GLU A 109 1.80 3.88 15.92
C GLU A 109 1.35 2.53 15.34
N PRO A 110 0.08 2.12 15.52
CA PRO A 110 -0.52 1.01 14.78
C PRO A 110 -0.36 1.18 13.27
N ILE A 111 -0.10 0.08 12.55
CA ILE A 111 0.22 0.17 11.13
C ILE A 111 -0.90 0.78 10.28
N LEU A 112 -2.17 0.53 10.64
CA LEU A 112 -3.32 1.08 9.92
C LEU A 112 -3.41 2.60 10.11
N GLU A 113 -3.29 3.06 11.36
CA GLU A 113 -3.24 4.49 11.68
C GLU A 113 -2.06 5.16 10.95
N ARG A 114 -0.91 4.48 10.87
CA ARG A 114 0.24 5.00 10.13
C ARG A 114 -0.04 5.13 8.64
N ILE A 115 -0.63 4.12 8.00
CA ILE A 115 -1.00 4.18 6.57
C ILE A 115 -1.98 5.33 6.31
N GLU A 116 -2.99 5.46 7.17
CA GLU A 116 -4.00 6.53 7.08
C GLU A 116 -3.36 7.92 7.25
N SER A 117 -2.47 8.09 8.23
CA SER A 117 -1.76 9.35 8.45
C SER A 117 -0.90 9.78 7.26
N VAL A 118 -0.26 8.82 6.57
CA VAL A 118 0.54 9.07 5.37
C VAL A 118 -0.34 9.49 4.21
N ALA A 119 -1.49 8.82 4.02
CA ALA A 119 -2.46 9.19 2.99
C ALA A 119 -3.00 10.60 3.24
N GLU A 120 -3.41 10.90 4.47
CA GLU A 120 -3.91 12.23 4.87
C GLU A 120 -2.85 13.31 4.69
N PHE A 121 -1.58 13.03 5.04
CA PHE A 121 -0.48 13.97 4.80
C PHE A 121 -0.30 14.31 3.32
N ILE A 122 -0.38 13.31 2.44
CA ILE A 122 -0.32 13.52 0.98
C ILE A 122 -1.51 14.36 0.50
N GLU A 123 -2.72 14.09 0.99
CA GLU A 123 -3.92 14.84 0.63
C GLU A 123 -3.89 16.30 1.09
N ASN A 124 -3.43 16.54 2.31
CA ASN A 124 -3.29 17.91 2.83
C ASN A 124 -2.24 18.69 2.05
N SER A 125 -1.13 18.04 1.70
CA SER A 125 -0.09 18.68 0.88
C SER A 125 -0.59 19.06 -0.52
N LEU A 126 -1.51 18.29 -1.09
CA LEU A 126 -2.20 18.64 -2.35
C LEU A 126 -3.07 19.89 -2.21
N GLN A 127 -3.74 20.06 -1.05
CA GLN A 127 -4.66 21.17 -0.80
C GLN A 127 -3.93 22.47 -0.44
N ASP A 128 -2.92 22.38 0.43
CA ASP A 128 -2.25 23.53 1.02
C ASP A 128 -1.07 24.04 0.16
N GLN A 129 -0.73 23.34 -0.93
CA GLN A 129 0.43 23.62 -1.79
C GLN A 129 1.76 23.70 -1.03
N GLU A 130 1.85 22.99 0.09
CA GLU A 130 3.06 22.92 0.90
C GLU A 130 4.14 22.07 0.20
N GLU A 131 5.40 22.37 0.53
CA GLU A 131 6.54 21.60 0.05
C GLU A 131 6.55 20.25 0.75
N LEU A 132 6.41 19.18 -0.04
CA LEU A 132 6.33 17.81 0.47
C LEU A 132 7.71 17.38 0.96
N ALA A 133 7.82 16.91 2.20
CA ALA A 133 9.04 16.28 2.69
C ALA A 133 9.16 14.85 2.10
N THR A 134 9.53 14.73 0.83
CA THR A 134 9.45 13.44 0.10
C THR A 134 10.38 12.38 0.67
N ASP A 135 11.56 12.75 1.16
CA ASP A 135 12.52 11.81 1.75
C ASP A 135 11.94 11.13 3.02
N GLU A 136 11.39 11.92 3.94
CA GLU A 136 10.81 11.41 5.19
C GLU A 136 9.54 10.58 4.90
N LEU A 137 8.76 11.00 3.92
CA LEU A 137 7.55 10.32 3.51
C LEU A 137 7.86 8.97 2.84
N ALA A 138 8.80 8.95 1.88
CA ALA A 138 9.24 7.73 1.21
C ALA A 138 9.82 6.74 2.22
N GLN A 139 10.66 7.21 3.16
CA GLN A 139 11.19 6.37 4.23
C GLN A 139 10.09 5.79 5.12
N THR A 140 9.09 6.60 5.49
CA THR A 140 7.95 6.12 6.27
C THR A 140 7.17 5.02 5.52
N ILE A 141 6.96 5.19 4.22
CA ILE A 141 6.28 4.21 3.37
C ILE A 141 7.10 2.91 3.26
N GLU A 142 8.42 3.01 3.14
CA GLU A 142 9.30 1.85 3.18
C GLU A 142 9.23 1.10 4.52
N ASP A 143 9.12 1.81 5.64
CA ASP A 143 9.04 1.19 6.96
C ASP A 143 7.71 0.45 7.17
N ILE A 144 6.60 1.00 6.64
CA ILE A 144 5.30 0.30 6.55
C ILE A 144 5.47 -1.00 5.75
N MET A 145 6.06 -0.91 4.56
CA MET A 145 6.31 -2.07 3.70
C MET A 145 7.14 -3.15 4.41
N ARG A 146 8.28 -2.78 5.02
CA ARG A 146 9.17 -3.72 5.71
C ARG A 146 8.48 -4.41 6.88
N THR A 147 7.66 -3.67 7.62
CA THR A 147 6.87 -4.20 8.74
C THR A 147 5.86 -5.24 8.27
N LEU A 148 5.14 -4.96 7.17
CA LEU A 148 4.23 -5.92 6.54
C LEU A 148 4.97 -7.15 6.01
N GLU A 149 6.08 -6.96 5.27
CA GLU A 149 6.85 -8.07 4.71
C GLU A 149 7.39 -9.03 5.78
N TYR A 150 7.87 -8.49 6.90
CA TYR A 150 8.35 -9.30 8.01
C TYR A 150 7.23 -10.21 8.55
N HIS A 151 6.03 -9.66 8.74
CA HIS A 151 4.91 -10.42 9.28
C HIS A 151 4.31 -11.41 8.28
N ILE A 152 4.28 -11.06 6.99
CA ILE A 152 3.92 -11.99 5.92
C ILE A 152 4.86 -13.21 5.95
N LYS A 153 6.17 -13.00 6.05
CA LYS A 153 7.17 -14.09 6.15
C LYS A 153 6.99 -14.94 7.41
N LEU A 154 6.59 -14.35 8.52
CA LEU A 154 6.25 -15.10 9.74
C LEU A 154 5.00 -15.96 9.55
N GLY A 155 3.95 -15.39 8.95
CA GLY A 155 2.71 -16.11 8.63
C GLY A 155 2.95 -17.29 7.69
N GLU A 156 3.73 -17.09 6.64
CA GLU A 156 4.13 -18.16 5.69
C GLU A 156 4.84 -19.31 6.39
N ARG A 157 5.78 -19.00 7.30
CA ARG A 157 6.50 -20.03 8.09
C ARG A 157 5.58 -20.79 9.04
N ALA A 158 4.53 -20.15 9.56
CA ALA A 158 3.55 -20.81 10.41
C ALA A 158 2.68 -21.76 9.59
N VAL A 159 2.20 -21.33 8.42
CA VAL A 159 1.37 -22.14 7.52
C VAL A 159 2.16 -23.32 6.94
N ALA A 160 3.43 -23.13 6.56
CA ALA A 160 4.30 -24.20 6.03
C ALA A 160 4.62 -25.32 7.04
N LYS A 161 4.30 -25.13 8.33
CA LYS A 161 4.42 -26.19 9.36
C LYS A 161 3.13 -26.99 9.57
N ILE A 162 2.01 -26.51 9.03
CA ILE A 162 0.67 -27.07 9.21
C ILE A 162 0.26 -27.92 8.00
N ILE A 163 0.81 -27.62 6.82
CA ILE A 163 0.68 -28.40 5.58
C ILE A 163 1.81 -29.43 5.51
#